data_AF-A0AAD9ETS6-F1
#
_entry.id   AF-A0AAD9ETS6-F1
#
_cell.length_a   1.000
_cell.length_b   1.000
_cell.length_c   1.000
_cell.angle_alpha   90.00
_cell.angle_beta   90.00
_cell.angle_gamma   90.00
#
_symmetry.space_group_name_H-M   'P 1'
#
loop_
_entity.id
_entity.type
_entity.pdbx_description
1 polymer ?
#
loop_
_entity_poly.entity_id
_entity_poly.type
_entity_poly.pdbx_seq_one_letter_code
_entity_poly.pdbx_strand_id
1 'polypeptide(L)'
;VGEMASDQIQALEDLKEVESRCNTSLRDKVGEDFPKIRKDLNTFQKLCGYYKTNIQQLPSIRAGKEDESSLEKVFEDRHKSPFSHEKLNKWLSHKEREINVIKSCVDTMEGVKIVLNQTELDREVLASGVEDVLCFVFTSMLKGDIYLDEMADFLNSTKLGSTHEDQRYYYNDDDNKMIEKAKMFQSLAKGLKNNSKFRFLITAITNDNYKGATIYHYKKGQLVTEDFQRQKPSSVETIKDKRDLIWCKSGFFE
;
A
#
# COMPACT_ATOMS: atom_id res chain seq x y z
N VAL A 1 -3.99 -41.36 -11.96
CA VAL A 1 -2.99 -40.78 -12.89
C VAL A 1 -3.59 -39.65 -13.74
N GLY A 2 -4.74 -39.85 -14.39
CA GLY A 2 -5.39 -38.80 -15.21
C GLY A 2 -5.84 -37.55 -14.45
N GLU A 3 -6.40 -37.70 -13.24
CA GLU A 3 -6.88 -36.59 -12.40
C GLU A 3 -5.73 -35.66 -11.93
N MET A 4 -4.66 -36.25 -11.37
CA MET A 4 -3.46 -35.48 -10.97
C MET A 4 -2.77 -34.75 -12.14
N ALA A 5 -2.79 -35.32 -13.35
CA ALA A 5 -2.23 -34.66 -14.53
C ALA A 5 -3.10 -33.46 -14.96
N SER A 6 -4.42 -33.57 -14.82
CA SER A 6 -5.36 -32.47 -15.05
C SER A 6 -5.15 -31.34 -14.03
N ASP A 7 -5.00 -31.69 -12.74
CA ASP A 7 -4.78 -30.69 -11.68
C ASP A 7 -3.47 -29.92 -11.84
N GLN A 8 -2.43 -30.60 -12.32
CA GLN A 8 -1.14 -30.01 -12.62
C GLN A 8 -1.24 -28.99 -13.77
N ILE A 9 -1.92 -29.35 -14.86
CA ILE A 9 -2.13 -28.46 -16.01
C ILE A 9 -2.92 -27.23 -15.56
N GLN A 10 -4.03 -27.42 -14.84
CA GLN A 10 -4.85 -26.31 -14.36
C GLN A 10 -4.06 -25.38 -13.43
N ALA A 11 -3.22 -25.91 -12.54
CA ALA A 11 -2.38 -25.07 -11.67
C ALA A 11 -1.38 -24.23 -12.47
N LEU A 12 -0.80 -24.76 -13.54
CA LEU A 12 0.10 -24.01 -14.41
C LEU A 12 -0.62 -22.94 -15.22
N GLU A 13 -1.86 -23.20 -15.64
CA GLU A 13 -2.71 -22.21 -16.32
C GLU A 13 -3.10 -21.07 -15.39
N ASP A 14 -3.56 -21.37 -14.17
CA ASP A 14 -3.92 -20.39 -13.15
C ASP A 14 -2.71 -19.49 -12.82
N LEU A 15 -1.51 -20.07 -12.68
CA LEU A 15 -0.27 -19.32 -12.45
C LEU A 15 0.05 -18.37 -13.60
N LYS A 16 -0.14 -18.80 -14.85
CA LYS A 16 0.11 -17.98 -16.03
C LYS A 16 -0.86 -16.79 -16.09
N GLU A 17 -2.12 -16.99 -15.72
CA GLU A 17 -3.10 -15.92 -15.64
C GLU A 17 -2.70 -14.86 -14.61
N VAL A 18 -2.41 -15.28 -13.38
CA VAL A 18 -2.04 -14.35 -12.30
C VAL A 18 -0.69 -13.66 -12.55
N GLU A 19 0.26 -14.34 -13.21
CA GLU A 19 1.53 -13.73 -13.65
C GLU A 19 1.27 -12.58 -14.63
N SER A 20 0.40 -12.79 -15.63
CA SER A 20 0.03 -11.78 -16.63
C SER A 20 -0.68 -10.59 -15.99
N ARG A 21 -1.62 -10.85 -15.08
CA ARG A 21 -2.35 -9.83 -14.32
C ARG A 21 -1.41 -9.02 -13.43
N CYS A 22 -0.52 -9.68 -12.68
CA CYS A 22 0.48 -9.01 -11.85
C CYS A 22 1.45 -8.14 -12.67
N ASN A 23 1.86 -8.60 -13.87
CA ASN A 23 2.67 -7.81 -14.80
C ASN A 23 1.97 -6.54 -15.26
N THR A 24 0.63 -6.56 -15.36
CA THR A 24 -0.16 -5.38 -15.67
C THR A 24 -0.13 -4.39 -14.50
N SER A 25 -0.32 -4.86 -13.26
CA SER A 25 -0.25 -4.02 -12.07
C SER A 25 1.14 -3.39 -11.85
N LEU A 26 2.22 -4.12 -12.19
CA LEU A 26 3.59 -3.62 -12.10
C LEU A 26 3.91 -2.45 -13.03
N ARG A 27 3.09 -2.23 -14.07
CA ARG A 27 3.25 -1.09 -15.00
C ARG A 27 2.56 0.18 -14.50
N ASP A 28 1.83 0.11 -13.39
CA ASP A 28 1.20 1.30 -12.82
C ASP A 28 2.26 2.21 -12.17
N LYS A 29 2.14 3.51 -12.42
CA LYS A 29 3.08 4.54 -11.93
C LYS A 29 3.12 4.63 -10.41
N VAL A 30 2.06 4.22 -9.71
CA VAL A 30 2.06 4.16 -8.24
C VAL A 30 3.22 3.30 -7.71
N GLY A 31 3.66 2.27 -8.45
CA GLY A 31 4.83 1.47 -8.07
C GLY A 31 6.17 2.21 -8.15
N GLU A 32 6.24 3.31 -8.91
CA GLU A 32 7.41 4.19 -8.97
C GLU A 32 7.44 5.15 -7.78
N ASP A 33 6.28 5.74 -7.47
CA ASP A 33 6.10 6.66 -6.34
C ASP A 33 6.12 5.96 -4.97
N PHE A 34 5.76 4.67 -4.92
CA PHE A 34 5.67 3.90 -3.69
C PHE A 34 6.38 2.54 -3.83
N PRO A 35 7.70 2.48 -3.55
CA PRO A 35 8.52 1.29 -3.79
C PRO A 35 8.04 0.01 -3.09
N LYS A 36 7.31 0.13 -1.97
CA LYS A 36 6.73 -1.03 -1.26
C LYS A 36 5.72 -1.79 -2.11
N ILE A 37 4.86 -1.11 -2.85
CA ILE A 37 3.87 -1.75 -3.74
C ILE A 37 4.59 -2.59 -4.80
N ARG A 38 5.62 -2.01 -5.43
CA ARG A 38 6.45 -2.72 -6.40
C ARG A 38 7.19 -3.90 -5.77
N LYS A 39 7.68 -3.77 -4.54
CA LYS A 39 8.33 -4.86 -3.79
C LYS A 39 7.36 -6.03 -3.56
N ASP A 40 6.13 -5.75 -3.15
CA ASP A 40 5.11 -6.77 -2.87
C ASP A 40 4.74 -7.54 -4.15
N LEU A 41 4.43 -6.83 -5.23
CA LEU A 41 4.13 -7.44 -6.54
C LEU A 41 5.29 -8.31 -7.06
N ASN A 42 6.54 -7.84 -6.96
CA ASN A 42 7.71 -8.62 -7.35
C ASN A 42 7.89 -9.86 -6.46
N THR A 43 7.59 -9.75 -5.17
CA THR A 43 7.69 -10.88 -4.22
C THR A 43 6.65 -11.94 -4.57
N PHE A 44 5.41 -11.53 -4.82
CA PHE A 44 4.34 -12.40 -5.30
C PHE A 44 4.76 -13.16 -6.58
N GLN A 45 5.29 -12.45 -7.59
CA GLN A 45 5.75 -13.10 -8.83
C GLN A 45 6.86 -14.11 -8.60
N LYS A 46 7.84 -13.80 -7.75
CA LYS A 46 8.93 -14.72 -7.42
C LYS A 46 8.40 -16.00 -6.77
N LEU A 47 7.49 -15.86 -5.80
CA LEU A 47 6.88 -17.00 -5.11
C LEU A 47 6.04 -17.85 -6.07
N CYS A 48 5.24 -17.24 -6.95
CA CYS A 48 4.54 -17.96 -8.03
C CYS A 48 5.50 -18.70 -8.95
N GLY A 49 6.63 -18.08 -9.31
CA GLY A 49 7.68 -18.69 -10.12
C GLY A 49 8.31 -19.92 -9.45
N TYR A 50 8.62 -19.83 -8.15
CA TYR A 50 9.13 -20.98 -7.39
C TYR A 50 8.12 -22.12 -7.32
N TYR A 51 6.86 -21.81 -7.03
CA TYR A 51 5.80 -22.82 -6.99
C TYR A 51 5.59 -23.49 -8.36
N LYS A 52 5.65 -22.72 -9.45
CA LYS A 52 5.61 -23.23 -10.83
C LYS A 52 6.75 -24.22 -11.11
N THR A 53 7.98 -23.91 -10.69
CA THR A 53 9.12 -24.82 -10.81
C THR A 53 8.89 -26.12 -10.03
N ASN A 54 8.38 -26.04 -8.80
CA ASN A 54 8.07 -27.22 -7.99
C ASN A 54 7.02 -28.12 -8.67
N ILE A 55 5.96 -27.52 -9.22
CA ILE A 55 4.94 -28.26 -9.98
C ILE A 55 5.54 -28.95 -11.21
N GLN A 56 6.44 -28.28 -11.94
CA GLN A 56 7.02 -28.82 -13.17
C GLN A 56 8.01 -29.96 -12.92
N GLN A 57 8.65 -30.04 -11.75
CA GLN A 57 9.61 -31.10 -11.41
C GLN A 57 8.97 -32.39 -10.88
N LEU A 58 7.67 -32.37 -10.55
CA LEU A 58 6.90 -33.54 -10.11
C LEU A 58 7.02 -34.81 -11.00
N PRO A 59 7.02 -34.73 -12.35
CA PRO A 59 7.15 -35.91 -13.20
C PRO A 59 8.53 -36.58 -13.11
N SER A 60 9.59 -35.84 -12.77
CA SER A 60 10.95 -36.35 -12.65
C SER A 60 11.17 -37.15 -11.35
N ILE A 61 10.45 -36.81 -10.29
CA ILE A 61 10.52 -37.51 -9.00
C ILE A 61 9.78 -38.86 -9.05
N ARG A 62 8.62 -38.91 -9.74
CA ARG A 62 7.90 -40.19 -10.00
C ARG A 62 8.69 -41.21 -10.81
N ALA A 63 9.77 -40.80 -11.47
CA ALA A 63 10.71 -41.70 -12.15
C ALA A 63 11.80 -42.27 -11.21
N GLY A 64 11.68 -42.05 -9.89
CA GLY A 64 12.59 -42.56 -8.87
C GLY A 64 13.94 -41.83 -8.78
N LYS A 65 14.03 -40.59 -9.28
CA LYS A 65 15.29 -39.83 -9.36
C LYS A 65 15.55 -38.89 -8.18
N GLU A 66 14.55 -38.56 -7.37
CA GLU A 66 14.61 -37.57 -6.27
C GLU A 66 13.64 -37.97 -5.12
N ASP A 67 13.80 -37.38 -3.93
CA ASP A 67 13.10 -37.78 -2.68
C ASP A 67 11.59 -37.41 -2.68
N GLU A 68 10.72 -38.41 -2.50
CA GLU A 68 9.24 -38.27 -2.52
C GLU A 68 8.69 -37.47 -1.33
N SER A 69 9.42 -37.38 -0.21
CA SER A 69 8.94 -36.78 1.04
C SER A 69 8.67 -35.26 0.96
N SER A 70 9.28 -34.57 -0.01
CA SER A 70 9.07 -33.14 -0.24
C SER A 70 7.84 -32.83 -1.11
N LEU A 71 7.27 -33.86 -1.76
CA LEU A 71 6.23 -33.69 -2.78
C LEU A 71 4.80 -33.95 -2.32
N GLU A 72 4.58 -34.79 -1.31
CA GLU A 72 3.23 -35.05 -0.79
C GLU A 72 2.57 -33.74 -0.30
N LYS A 73 3.36 -32.79 0.20
CA LYS A 73 2.91 -31.44 0.57
C LYS A 73 2.51 -30.54 -0.61
N VAL A 74 3.05 -30.76 -1.81
CA VAL A 74 2.67 -29.97 -3.01
C VAL A 74 1.25 -30.29 -3.45
N PHE A 75 0.78 -31.51 -3.16
CA PHE A 75 -0.59 -31.96 -3.43
C PHE A 75 -1.45 -32.11 -2.17
N GLU A 76 -0.99 -31.68 -0.99
CA GLU A 76 -1.86 -31.53 0.19
C GLU A 76 -2.89 -30.43 -0.11
N ASP A 77 -3.97 -30.86 -0.76
CA ASP A 77 -5.16 -30.13 -1.15
C ASP A 77 -4.86 -28.81 -1.89
N ARG A 78 -4.90 -28.86 -3.22
CA ARG A 78 -4.83 -27.69 -4.13
C ARG A 78 -5.69 -26.52 -3.66
N HIS A 79 -6.81 -26.80 -2.99
CA HIS A 79 -7.71 -25.78 -2.46
C HIS A 79 -7.24 -25.17 -1.13
N LYS A 80 -6.44 -25.89 -0.33
CA LYS A 80 -5.87 -25.41 0.94
C LYS A 80 -4.54 -24.68 0.75
N SER A 81 -3.76 -25.05 -0.27
CA SER A 81 -2.51 -24.38 -0.62
C SER A 81 -2.68 -22.86 -0.73
N PRO A 82 -1.72 -22.03 -0.26
CA PRO A 82 -1.72 -20.60 -0.53
C PRO A 82 -1.64 -20.29 -2.03
N PHE A 83 -1.28 -21.25 -2.88
CA PHE A 83 -1.26 -21.09 -4.33
C PHE A 83 -2.56 -21.53 -5.01
N SER A 84 -3.65 -21.68 -4.27
CA SER A 84 -4.95 -21.94 -4.89
C SER A 84 -5.39 -20.76 -5.76
N HIS A 85 -6.09 -21.05 -6.86
CA HIS A 85 -6.62 -20.03 -7.78
C HIS A 85 -7.37 -18.92 -7.05
N GLU A 86 -8.21 -19.29 -6.09
CA GLU A 86 -9.01 -18.37 -5.30
C GLU A 86 -8.12 -17.43 -4.47
N LYS A 87 -7.16 -17.98 -3.73
CA LYS A 87 -6.27 -17.19 -2.87
C LYS A 87 -5.38 -16.24 -3.69
N LEU A 88 -4.80 -16.71 -4.79
CA LEU A 88 -3.97 -15.90 -5.69
C LEU A 88 -4.77 -14.73 -6.28
N ASN A 89 -5.97 -15.01 -6.80
CA ASN A 89 -6.84 -13.97 -7.37
C ASN A 89 -7.35 -13.01 -6.31
N LYS A 90 -7.65 -13.48 -5.10
CA LYS A 90 -8.10 -12.64 -4.00
C LYS A 90 -7.01 -11.66 -3.60
N TRP A 91 -5.78 -12.13 -3.42
CA TRP A 91 -4.65 -11.25 -3.10
C TRP A 91 -4.40 -10.21 -4.19
N LEU A 92 -4.38 -10.62 -5.47
CA LEU A 92 -4.21 -9.67 -6.57
C LEU A 92 -5.34 -8.63 -6.63
N SER A 93 -6.59 -9.05 -6.44
CA SER A 93 -7.75 -8.15 -6.43
C SER A 93 -7.64 -7.12 -5.31
N HIS A 94 -7.19 -7.54 -4.13
CA HIS A 94 -6.96 -6.63 -3.02
C HIS A 94 -5.80 -5.66 -3.30
N LYS A 95 -4.69 -6.15 -3.84
CA LYS A 95 -3.53 -5.32 -4.17
C LYS A 95 -3.85 -4.31 -5.27
N GLU A 96 -4.62 -4.69 -6.29
CA GLU A 96 -5.12 -3.79 -7.33
C GLU A 96 -6.08 -2.74 -6.77
N ARG A 97 -6.96 -3.12 -5.83
CA ARG A 97 -7.84 -2.16 -5.15
C ARG A 97 -7.02 -1.14 -4.38
N GLU A 98 -6.02 -1.58 -3.61
CA GLU A 98 -5.09 -0.71 -2.89
C GLU A 98 -4.39 0.28 -3.84
N ILE A 99 -3.83 -0.21 -4.96
CA ILE A 99 -3.20 0.63 -5.99
C ILE A 99 -4.18 1.68 -6.52
N ASN A 100 -5.41 1.29 -6.85
CA ASN A 100 -6.41 2.21 -7.39
C ASN A 100 -6.82 3.29 -6.39
N VAL A 101 -6.92 2.97 -5.10
CA VAL A 101 -7.23 3.96 -4.04
C VAL A 101 -6.08 4.95 -3.87
N ILE A 102 -4.84 4.46 -3.80
CA ILE A 102 -3.64 5.31 -3.72
C ILE A 102 -3.58 6.24 -4.93
N LYS A 103 -3.73 5.67 -6.12
CA LYS A 103 -3.76 6.42 -7.39
C LYS A 103 -4.81 7.53 -7.37
N SER A 104 -6.05 7.20 -6.99
CA SER A 104 -7.13 8.18 -6.90
C SER A 104 -6.80 9.32 -5.93
N CYS A 105 -6.18 9.03 -4.80
CA CYS A 105 -5.75 10.06 -3.84
C CYS A 105 -4.63 10.94 -4.41
N VAL A 106 -3.61 10.34 -5.03
CA VAL A 106 -2.48 11.06 -5.64
C VAL A 106 -2.95 11.94 -6.80
N ASP A 107 -3.78 11.39 -7.70
CA ASP A 107 -4.37 12.14 -8.81
C ASP A 107 -5.24 13.31 -8.30
N THR A 108 -5.97 13.11 -7.20
CA THR A 108 -6.74 14.20 -6.55
C THR A 108 -5.82 15.31 -6.04
N MET A 109 -4.64 14.96 -5.52
CA MET A 109 -3.64 15.88 -4.98
C MET A 109 -2.59 16.29 -6.02
N GLU A 110 -2.98 16.38 -7.29
CA GLU A 110 -2.09 16.77 -8.39
C GLU A 110 -1.29 18.05 -8.06
N GLY A 111 0.01 18.01 -8.36
CA GLY A 111 0.96 19.10 -8.14
C GLY A 111 1.55 19.15 -6.72
N VAL A 112 1.08 18.32 -5.80
CA VAL A 112 1.70 18.14 -4.48
C VAL A 112 2.93 17.25 -4.61
N LYS A 113 4.02 17.62 -3.93
CA LYS A 113 5.27 16.87 -3.96
C LYS A 113 5.15 15.58 -3.16
N ILE A 114 5.52 14.45 -3.78
CA ILE A 114 5.71 13.17 -3.10
C ILE A 114 7.14 13.10 -2.54
N VAL A 115 7.28 12.65 -1.28
CA VAL A 115 8.58 12.37 -0.63
C VAL A 115 8.65 10.90 -0.23
N LEU A 116 9.73 10.23 -0.62
CA LEU A 116 9.81 8.76 -0.62
C LEU A 116 10.35 8.16 0.67
N ASN A 117 11.01 8.96 1.50
CA ASN A 117 11.69 8.50 2.70
C ASN A 117 11.81 9.63 3.75
N GLN A 118 12.21 9.24 4.96
CA GLN A 118 12.33 10.17 6.08
C GLN A 118 13.34 11.31 5.80
N THR A 119 14.44 11.04 5.10
CA THR A 119 15.45 12.06 4.78
C THR A 119 14.90 13.14 3.86
N GLU A 120 14.11 12.77 2.85
CA GLU A 120 13.43 13.74 1.98
C GLU A 120 12.36 14.53 2.73
N LEU A 121 11.62 13.88 3.63
CA LEU A 121 10.64 14.55 4.47
C LEU A 121 11.31 15.57 5.39
N ASP A 122 12.37 15.18 6.10
CA ASP A 122 13.13 16.06 7.00
C ASP A 122 13.68 17.26 6.24
N ARG A 123 14.17 17.08 5.01
CA ARG A 123 14.67 18.17 4.17
C ARG A 123 13.60 19.23 3.89
N GLU A 124 12.36 18.82 3.64
CA GLU A 124 11.26 19.74 3.39
C GLU A 124 10.71 20.36 4.68
N VAL A 125 10.61 19.57 5.75
CA VAL A 125 10.10 19.99 7.07
C VAL A 125 11.05 20.98 7.76
N LEU A 126 12.36 20.82 7.57
CA LEU A 126 13.40 21.67 8.16
C LEU A 126 13.89 22.78 7.21
N ALA A 127 13.24 22.97 6.06
CA ALA A 127 13.63 23.96 5.08
C ALA A 127 13.54 25.40 5.64
N SER A 128 14.58 26.21 5.39
CA SER A 128 14.62 27.60 5.84
C SER A 128 13.46 28.41 5.24
N GLY A 129 12.75 29.15 6.10
CA GLY A 129 11.61 30.00 5.71
C GLY A 129 10.26 29.28 5.62
N VAL A 130 10.25 27.94 5.76
CA VAL A 130 9.01 27.16 5.91
C VAL A 130 8.59 27.18 7.38
N GLU A 131 7.36 27.60 7.65
CA GLU A 131 6.80 27.64 9.01
C GLU A 131 5.84 26.48 9.25
N ASP A 132 5.06 26.06 8.25
CA ASP A 132 4.02 25.05 8.38
C ASP A 132 4.11 24.03 7.22
N VAL A 133 4.14 22.74 7.56
CA VAL A 133 4.10 21.64 6.59
C VAL A 133 2.91 20.76 6.90
N LEU A 134 2.01 20.61 5.93
CA LEU A 134 0.99 19.58 5.94
C LEU A 134 1.43 18.42 5.06
N CYS A 135 1.44 17.21 5.61
CA CYS A 135 1.85 16.02 4.90
C CYS A 135 0.71 15.00 4.90
N PHE A 136 0.20 14.66 3.72
CA PHE A 136 -0.73 13.55 3.56
C PHE A 136 0.05 12.24 3.65
N VAL A 137 -0.23 11.45 4.70
CA VAL A 137 0.51 10.24 5.03
C VAL A 137 -0.36 9.02 4.80
N PHE A 138 0.04 8.13 3.89
CA PHE A 138 -0.51 6.78 3.80
C PHE A 138 0.06 5.93 4.94
N THR A 139 -0.79 5.52 5.88
CA THR A 139 -0.37 4.90 7.15
C THR A 139 -0.37 3.38 7.13
N SER A 140 -1.14 2.77 6.24
CA SER A 140 -1.26 1.30 6.15
C SER A 140 -0.34 0.67 5.09
N MET A 141 0.28 1.47 4.21
CA MET A 141 0.95 0.98 3.00
C MET A 141 2.23 0.17 3.25
N LEU A 142 2.99 0.53 4.30
CA LEU A 142 4.32 -0.04 4.56
C LEU A 142 4.30 -1.32 5.39
N LYS A 143 3.12 -1.82 5.77
CA LYS A 143 2.97 -3.03 6.58
C LYS A 143 3.43 -4.28 5.82
N GLY A 144 3.87 -5.29 6.59
CA GLY A 144 4.17 -6.61 6.05
C GLY A 144 2.92 -7.26 5.46
N ASP A 145 3.09 -8.13 4.47
CA ASP A 145 1.99 -8.81 3.79
C ASP A 145 1.94 -10.27 4.24
N ILE A 146 1.03 -10.56 5.19
CA ILE A 146 0.90 -11.89 5.82
C ILE A 146 0.63 -12.98 4.78
N TYR A 147 0.00 -12.66 3.65
CA TYR A 147 -0.27 -13.65 2.62
C TYR A 147 1.01 -14.01 1.84
N LEU A 148 1.86 -13.02 1.56
CA LEU A 148 3.18 -13.31 0.98
C LEU A 148 4.05 -14.14 1.93
N ASP A 149 3.93 -13.92 3.24
CA ASP A 149 4.58 -14.75 4.26
C ASP A 149 4.04 -16.20 4.25
N GLU A 150 2.72 -16.39 4.16
CA GLU A 150 2.09 -17.73 4.03
C GLU A 150 2.61 -18.47 2.79
N MET A 151 2.70 -17.78 1.64
CA MET A 151 3.26 -18.32 0.41
C MET A 151 4.74 -18.70 0.58
N ALA A 152 5.53 -17.85 1.25
CA ALA A 152 6.95 -18.08 1.48
C ALA A 152 7.21 -19.25 2.43
N ASP A 153 6.45 -19.34 3.53
CA ASP A 153 6.51 -20.42 4.51
C ASP A 153 6.11 -21.76 3.87
N PHE A 154 5.07 -21.77 3.02
CA PHE A 154 4.67 -22.97 2.28
C PHE A 154 5.79 -23.52 1.39
N LEU A 155 6.60 -22.64 0.81
CA LEU A 155 7.75 -23.01 -0.02
C LEU A 155 9.02 -23.32 0.79
N ASN A 156 8.97 -23.28 2.13
CA ASN A 156 10.15 -23.32 3.02
C ASN A 156 11.24 -22.32 2.62
N SER A 157 10.84 -21.17 2.08
CA SER A 157 11.76 -20.10 1.69
C SER A 157 12.11 -19.21 2.90
N THR A 158 13.06 -18.28 2.74
CA THR A 158 13.44 -17.36 3.82
C THR A 158 12.21 -16.59 4.32
N LYS A 159 11.95 -16.67 5.63
CA LYS A 159 10.86 -15.91 6.28
C LYS A 159 10.96 -14.42 5.96
N LEU A 160 9.89 -13.87 5.41
CA LEU A 160 9.79 -12.46 4.98
C LEU A 160 9.63 -11.49 6.16
N GLY A 161 9.24 -12.00 7.34
CA GLY A 161 9.34 -11.30 8.62
C GLY A 161 8.19 -10.33 8.90
N SER A 162 6.96 -10.61 8.45
CA SER A 162 5.78 -9.81 8.82
C SER A 162 5.35 -10.07 10.26
N THR A 163 4.81 -9.03 10.90
CA THR A 163 4.09 -9.16 12.17
C THR A 163 2.67 -9.66 11.89
N HIS A 164 2.26 -10.76 12.54
CA HIS A 164 0.90 -11.33 12.45
C HIS A 164 -0.15 -10.40 13.09
N GLU A 165 -0.42 -9.26 12.49
CA GLU A 165 -1.55 -8.42 12.88
C GLU A 165 -2.68 -8.50 11.85
N ASP A 166 -3.86 -8.75 12.38
CA ASP A 166 -5.14 -9.04 11.73
C ASP A 166 -5.35 -8.27 10.40
N GLN A 167 -5.35 -9.01 9.28
CA GLN A 167 -5.50 -8.53 7.90
C GLN A 167 -6.89 -7.92 7.58
N ARG A 168 -7.65 -7.48 8.59
CA ARG A 168 -8.89 -6.69 8.43
C ARG A 168 -8.69 -5.32 7.78
N TYR A 169 -7.46 -4.99 7.33
CA TYR A 169 -7.12 -3.73 6.66
C TYR A 169 -7.78 -3.52 5.30
N TYR A 170 -8.43 -4.55 4.72
CA TYR A 170 -9.02 -4.49 3.37
C TYR A 170 -10.50 -4.07 3.28
N TYR A 171 -11.16 -3.67 4.39
CA TYR A 171 -12.60 -3.37 4.38
C TYR A 171 -12.92 -1.87 4.13
N ASN A 172 -13.13 -1.56 2.85
CA ASN A 172 -14.02 -0.58 2.16
C ASN A 172 -14.47 0.76 2.77
N ASP A 173 -14.72 0.90 4.08
CA ASP A 173 -15.26 2.16 4.62
C ASP A 173 -14.22 3.27 4.73
N ASP A 174 -12.94 2.91 4.73
CA ASP A 174 -11.84 3.88 4.86
C ASP A 174 -11.39 4.44 3.50
N ASP A 175 -11.63 3.76 2.38
CA ASP A 175 -11.23 4.23 1.04
C ASP A 175 -11.88 5.57 0.67
N ASN A 176 -13.21 5.68 0.85
CA ASN A 176 -13.92 6.92 0.57
C ASN A 176 -13.48 8.05 1.50
N LYS A 177 -13.18 7.74 2.77
CA LYS A 177 -12.65 8.72 3.72
C LYS A 177 -11.28 9.22 3.31
N MET A 178 -10.42 8.34 2.79
CA MET A 178 -9.12 8.72 2.24
C MET A 178 -9.27 9.68 1.06
N ILE A 179 -10.17 9.36 0.13
CA ILE A 179 -10.44 10.22 -1.04
C ILE A 179 -10.99 11.58 -0.60
N GLU A 180 -11.94 11.63 0.33
CA GLU A 180 -12.47 12.90 0.87
C GLU A 180 -11.38 13.70 1.63
N LYS A 181 -10.52 13.01 2.39
CA LYS A 181 -9.37 13.64 3.06
C LYS A 181 -8.37 14.20 2.04
N ALA A 182 -8.13 13.51 0.92
CA ALA A 182 -7.28 13.98 -0.17
C ALA A 182 -7.87 15.22 -0.86
N LYS A 183 -9.19 15.26 -1.10
CA LYS A 183 -9.89 16.45 -1.63
C LYS A 183 -9.77 17.64 -0.68
N MET A 184 -9.97 17.43 0.61
CA MET A 184 -9.83 18.46 1.64
C MET A 184 -8.38 18.97 1.74
N PHE A 185 -7.40 18.08 1.68
CA PHE A 185 -5.98 18.41 1.63
C PHE A 185 -5.65 19.25 0.39
N GLN A 186 -6.12 18.84 -0.80
CA GLN A 186 -5.90 19.57 -2.04
C GLN A 186 -6.55 20.97 -2.04
N SER A 187 -7.73 21.11 -1.42
CA SER A 187 -8.37 22.40 -1.20
C SER A 187 -7.48 23.35 -0.38
N LEU A 188 -6.84 22.85 0.68
CA LEU A 188 -5.87 23.62 1.47
C LEU A 188 -4.63 23.97 0.66
N ALA A 189 -4.06 23.00 -0.05
CA ALA A 189 -2.89 23.20 -0.90
C ALA A 189 -3.12 24.29 -1.94
N LYS A 190 -4.26 24.27 -2.64
CA LYS A 190 -4.64 25.31 -3.62
C LYS A 190 -4.86 26.67 -2.97
N GLY A 191 -5.50 26.73 -1.80
CA GLY A 191 -5.75 27.97 -1.07
C GLY A 191 -4.47 28.65 -0.56
N LEU A 192 -3.43 27.87 -0.28
CA LEU A 192 -2.17 28.36 0.32
C LEU A 192 -0.96 28.30 -0.64
N LYS A 193 -1.18 27.95 -1.91
CA LYS A 193 -0.11 27.75 -2.91
C LYS A 193 0.87 28.92 -3.08
N ASN A 194 0.42 30.16 -2.86
CA ASN A 194 1.24 31.37 -3.02
C ASN A 194 1.95 31.79 -1.72
N ASN A 195 1.74 31.07 -0.62
CA ASN A 195 2.35 31.38 0.65
C ASN A 195 3.58 30.48 0.88
N SER A 196 4.77 31.06 0.67
CA SER A 196 6.05 30.34 0.79
C SER A 196 6.33 29.76 2.19
N LYS A 197 5.59 30.21 3.21
CA LYS A 197 5.68 29.65 4.57
C LYS A 197 5.03 28.28 4.70
N PHE A 198 4.18 27.89 3.75
CA PHE A 198 3.47 26.61 3.76
C PHE A 198 4.08 25.62 2.76
N ARG A 199 4.17 24.36 3.16
CA ARG A 199 4.47 23.24 2.28
C ARG A 199 3.41 22.16 2.40
N PHE A 200 3.16 21.51 1.27
CA PHE A 200 2.24 20.38 1.15
C PHE A 200 3.00 19.22 0.56
N LEU A 201 2.95 18.06 1.23
CA LEU A 201 3.69 16.87 0.85
C LEU A 201 2.78 15.64 0.88
N ILE A 202 3.15 14.61 0.13
CA ILE A 202 2.57 13.27 0.20
C ILE A 202 3.68 12.30 0.59
N THR A 203 3.41 11.35 1.49
CA THR A 203 4.36 10.30 1.84
C THR A 203 3.65 9.03 2.35
N ALA A 204 4.43 7.99 2.65
CA ALA A 204 3.97 6.79 3.32
C ALA A 204 4.83 6.55 4.58
N ILE A 205 4.19 6.47 5.74
CA ILE A 205 4.82 6.20 7.04
C ILE A 205 3.88 5.29 7.81
N THR A 206 4.37 4.15 8.32
CA THR A 206 3.53 3.26 9.14
C THR A 206 3.05 3.99 10.39
N ASN A 207 1.74 4.01 10.63
CA ASN A 207 1.16 4.46 11.90
C ASN A 207 -0.07 3.60 12.23
N ASP A 208 -0.01 2.86 13.32
CA ASP A 208 -1.07 1.93 13.73
C ASP A 208 -2.28 2.62 14.36
N ASN A 209 -2.13 3.89 14.78
CA ASN A 209 -3.21 4.68 15.35
C ASN A 209 -4.25 5.11 14.30
N TYR A 210 -3.86 5.17 13.01
CA TYR A 210 -4.70 5.67 11.93
C TYR A 210 -4.72 4.68 10.77
N LYS A 211 -5.92 4.33 10.30
CA LYS A 211 -6.09 3.44 9.15
C LYS A 211 -6.14 4.22 7.84
N GLY A 212 -5.49 3.68 6.81
CA GLY A 212 -5.54 4.21 5.46
C GLY A 212 -4.61 5.40 5.27
N ALA A 213 -5.11 6.61 5.57
CA ALA A 213 -4.32 7.82 5.52
C ALA A 213 -4.76 8.89 6.52
N THR A 214 -3.81 9.72 6.92
CA THR A 214 -4.01 10.86 7.80
C THR A 214 -3.20 12.07 7.31
N ILE A 215 -3.34 13.23 7.96
CA ILE A 215 -2.57 14.43 7.63
C ILE A 215 -1.72 14.81 8.84
N TYR A 216 -0.41 14.76 8.69
CA TYR A 216 0.52 15.25 9.70
C TYR A 216 0.70 16.76 9.53
N HIS A 217 0.85 17.46 10.65
CA HIS A 217 1.20 18.88 10.67
C HIS A 217 2.50 19.09 11.42
N TYR A 218 3.48 19.64 10.71
CA TYR A 218 4.73 20.11 11.29
C TYR A 218 4.72 21.63 11.34
N LYS A 219 5.16 22.19 12.47
CA LYS A 219 5.33 23.63 12.66
C LYS A 219 6.75 23.92 13.06
N LYS A 220 7.44 24.76 12.27
CA LYS A 220 8.86 25.12 12.44
C LYS A 220 9.75 23.89 12.65
N GLY A 221 9.54 22.87 11.83
CA GLY A 221 10.31 21.63 11.89
C GLY A 221 9.86 20.60 12.93
N GLN A 222 8.89 20.91 13.79
CA GLN A 222 8.43 20.01 14.85
C GLN A 222 7.04 19.45 14.55
N LEU A 223 6.84 18.14 14.75
CA LEU A 223 5.53 17.50 14.61
C LEU A 223 4.58 18.00 15.70
N VAL A 224 3.45 18.58 15.30
CA VAL A 224 2.42 19.12 16.19
C VAL A 224 1.26 18.14 16.36
N THR A 225 0.83 17.51 15.27
CA THR A 225 -0.24 16.50 15.27
C THR A 225 -0.08 15.52 14.12
N GLU A 226 -0.51 14.28 14.34
CA GLU A 226 -0.58 13.20 13.34
C GLU A 226 -1.96 13.10 12.67
N ASP A 227 -2.96 13.84 13.16
CA ASP A 227 -4.30 13.91 12.55
C ASP A 227 -4.80 15.35 12.53
N PHE A 228 -4.21 16.13 11.63
CA PHE A 228 -4.70 17.45 11.31
C PHE A 228 -6.13 17.36 10.77
N GLN A 229 -7.03 18.04 11.45
CA GLN A 229 -8.40 18.25 11.02
C GLN A 229 -8.60 19.75 10.81
N ARG A 230 -9.33 20.12 9.75
CA ARG A 230 -9.72 21.52 9.55
C ARG A 230 -10.57 21.93 10.75
N GLN A 231 -10.10 22.89 11.53
CA GLN A 231 -10.90 23.43 12.62
C GLN A 231 -12.17 24.06 12.04
N LYS A 232 -13.34 23.69 12.56
CA LYS A 232 -14.52 24.54 12.38
C LYS A 232 -14.18 25.89 13.00
N PRO A 233 -14.44 27.02 12.32
CA PRO A 233 -14.17 28.32 12.92
C PRO A 233 -14.93 28.39 14.24
N SER A 234 -14.20 28.46 15.36
CA SER A 234 -14.78 28.99 16.58
C SER A 234 -15.20 30.44 16.27
N SER A 235 -16.26 30.93 16.91
CA SER A 235 -16.73 32.30 16.69
C SER A 235 -15.53 33.25 16.65
N VAL A 236 -15.52 34.17 15.69
CA VAL A 236 -14.39 35.06 15.37
C VAL A 236 -13.83 35.77 16.62
N GLU A 237 -14.66 35.89 17.65
CA GLU A 237 -14.39 36.44 18.98
C GLU A 237 -13.37 35.63 19.84
N THR A 238 -13.13 34.35 19.55
CA THR A 238 -12.22 33.49 20.34
C THR A 238 -10.83 33.30 19.73
N ILE A 239 -10.61 33.75 18.49
CA ILE A 239 -9.35 33.57 17.78
C ILE A 239 -8.34 34.64 18.23
N LYS A 240 -7.39 34.24 19.08
CA LYS A 240 -6.38 35.15 19.65
C LYS A 240 -5.19 35.39 18.73
N ASP A 241 -4.86 34.45 17.83
CA ASP A 241 -3.78 34.59 16.87
C ASP A 241 -4.35 34.78 15.45
N LYS A 242 -3.97 35.88 14.78
CA LYS A 242 -4.37 36.15 13.39
C LYS A 242 -3.97 35.02 12.43
N ARG A 243 -3.01 34.16 12.81
CA ARG A 243 -2.57 33.00 12.02
C ARG A 243 -3.58 31.86 12.01
N ASP A 244 -4.38 31.69 13.06
CA ASP A 244 -5.40 30.63 13.11
C ASP A 244 -6.56 30.90 12.14
N LEU A 245 -6.74 32.16 11.72
CA LEU A 245 -7.68 32.54 10.66
C LEU A 245 -7.30 31.96 9.28
N ILE A 246 -6.01 31.65 9.04
CA ILE A 246 -5.53 31.10 7.76
C ILE A 246 -6.13 29.71 7.53
N TRP A 247 -6.31 28.93 8.60
CA TRP A 247 -6.93 27.61 8.58
C TRP A 247 -8.45 27.64 8.44
N CYS A 248 -9.08 28.77 8.78
CA CYS A 248 -10.53 28.96 8.72
C CYS A 248 -11.01 29.55 7.39
N LYS A 249 -10.15 30.29 6.67
CA LYS A 249 -10.53 31.07 5.47
C LYS A 249 -10.58 30.27 4.16
N SER A 250 -10.35 28.96 4.17
CA SER A 250 -10.43 28.12 2.96
C SER A 250 -11.85 27.64 2.63
N GLY A 251 -12.88 28.17 3.29
CA GLY A 251 -14.28 27.90 2.95
C GLY A 251 -14.69 28.65 1.69
N PHE A 252 -14.95 27.92 0.61
CA PHE A 252 -15.88 28.37 -0.42
C PHE A 252 -17.20 28.70 0.29
N PHE A 253 -17.55 29.98 0.34
CA PHE A 253 -18.95 30.35 0.38
C PHE A 253 -19.45 30.18 -1.05
N GLU A 254 -20.26 29.14 -1.28
CA GLU A 254 -21.28 29.19 -2.35
C GLU A 254 -22.40 30.13 -1.92
#